data_AF-A0A821WZS4-F1
#
_entry.id   AF-A0A821WZS4-F1
#
_cell.length_a   1.000
_cell.length_b   1.000
_cell.length_c   1.000
_cell.angle_alpha   90.00
_cell.angle_beta   90.00
_cell.angle_gamma   90.00
#
_symmetry.space_group_name_H-M   'P 1'
#
loop_
_entity.id
_entity.type
_entity.pdbx_description
1 polymer ?
#
loop_
_entity_poly.entity_id
_entity_poly.type
_entity_poly.pdbx_seq_one_letter_code
_entity_poly.pdbx_strand_id
1 'polypeptide(L)'
;IGGDIEQKTIHEEKPIDIARRYHHNDLVDYLEWIAIRNKFTRIINDAKDFIVDPAKNMNKLNKDDKKKMEKYVTDALKWSEENQNMSNARELFTNKIKEAEDFLAPFYANATSETDLNNTNISNASRPQLGTPKSGRK
;
A
#
# COMPACT_ATOMS: atom_id res chain seq x y z
N ILE A 1 -0.08 24.51 1.42
CA ILE A 1 -0.06 24.33 2.89
C ILE A 1 -1.18 23.36 3.22
N GLY A 2 -0.85 22.18 3.72
CA GLY A 2 -1.81 21.20 4.23
C GLY A 2 -1.13 20.46 5.38
N GLY A 3 -1.81 20.35 6.52
CA GLY A 3 -1.29 19.59 7.67
C GLY A 3 -1.48 18.09 7.46
N ASP A 4 -0.58 17.30 8.03
CA ASP A 4 -0.70 15.84 8.06
C ASP A 4 -1.75 15.44 9.11
N ILE A 5 -2.86 14.87 8.64
CA ILE A 5 -3.97 14.43 9.50
C ILE A 5 -3.64 13.17 10.32
N GLU A 6 -2.54 12.49 9.98
CA GLU A 6 -2.05 11.31 10.70
C GLU A 6 -0.96 11.65 11.71
N GLN A 7 -0.47 12.90 11.72
CA GLN A 7 0.58 13.34 12.63
C GLN A 7 0.09 13.31 14.07
N LYS A 8 0.83 12.59 14.92
CA LYS A 8 0.52 12.48 16.34
C LYS A 8 1.18 13.57 17.17
N THR A 9 0.51 13.94 18.26
CA THR A 9 1.11 14.76 19.31
C THR A 9 2.09 13.94 20.16
N ILE A 10 2.79 14.60 21.09
CA ILE A 10 3.62 13.95 22.13
C ILE A 10 2.81 12.99 23.03
N HIS A 11 1.48 13.09 23.01
CA HIS A 11 0.56 12.24 23.75
C HIS A 11 -0.11 11.19 22.85
N GLU A 12 0.43 10.94 21.66
CA GLU A 12 -0.04 9.96 20.68
C GLU A 12 -1.43 10.20 20.08
N GLU A 13 -2.05 11.35 20.38
CA GLU A 13 -3.35 11.75 19.82
C GLU A 13 -3.20 12.30 18.39
N LYS A 14 -4.09 11.89 17.49
CA LYS A 14 -4.24 12.48 16.15
C LYS A 14 -5.15 13.72 16.21
N PRO A 15 -5.12 14.59 15.18
CA PRO A 15 -6.03 15.74 15.08
C PRO A 15 -7.51 15.38 15.27
N ILE A 16 -7.95 14.22 14.77
CA ILE A 16 -9.34 13.76 14.92
C ILE A 16 -9.68 13.39 16.37
N ASP A 17 -8.73 12.83 17.12
CA ASP A 17 -8.93 12.45 18.52
C ASP A 17 -9.09 13.70 19.39
N ILE A 18 -8.28 14.72 19.11
CA ILE A 18 -8.36 16.04 19.75
C ILE A 18 -9.71 16.71 19.44
N ALA A 19 -10.12 16.69 18.16
CA ALA A 19 -11.40 17.26 17.73
C ALA A 19 -12.59 16.58 18.43
N ARG A 20 -12.58 15.25 18.55
CA ARG A 20 -13.60 14.49 19.28
C ARG A 20 -13.61 14.81 20.77
N ARG A 21 -12.43 14.88 21.41
CA ARG A 21 -12.30 15.19 22.84
C ARG A 21 -12.91 16.54 23.21
N TYR A 22 -12.77 17.53 22.35
CA TYR A 22 -13.30 18.88 22.56
C TYR A 22 -14.64 19.14 21.85
N HIS A 23 -15.32 18.09 21.36
CA HIS A 23 -16.63 18.17 20.72
C HIS A 23 -16.71 19.11 19.50
N HIS A 24 -15.62 19.21 18.73
CA HIS A 24 -15.59 19.96 17.47
C HIS A 24 -16.12 19.11 16.32
N ASN A 25 -17.44 18.85 16.31
CA ASN A 25 -18.07 17.91 15.36
C ASN A 25 -17.83 18.29 13.88
N ASP A 26 -17.95 19.57 13.52
CA ASP A 26 -17.68 20.02 12.14
C ASP A 26 -16.25 19.72 11.69
N LEU A 27 -15.28 19.82 12.62
CA LEU A 27 -13.89 19.47 12.36
C LEU A 27 -13.70 17.96 12.25
N VAL A 28 -14.41 17.17 13.05
CA VAL A 28 -14.40 15.71 12.94
C VAL A 28 -14.92 15.29 11.56
N ASP A 29 -16.06 15.82 11.13
CA ASP A 29 -16.66 15.51 9.83
C ASP A 29 -15.71 15.90 8.68
N TYR A 30 -15.07 17.06 8.78
CA TYR A 30 -14.06 17.48 7.82
C TYR A 30 -12.85 16.54 7.80
N LEU A 31 -12.29 16.18 8.95
CA LEU A 31 -11.13 15.30 9.04
C LEU A 31 -11.44 13.89 8.52
N GLU A 32 -12.63 13.37 8.77
CA GLU A 32 -13.09 12.08 8.22
C GLU A 32 -13.20 12.13 6.70
N TRP A 33 -13.74 13.21 6.15
CA TRP A 33 -13.77 13.44 4.70
C TRP A 33 -12.36 13.47 4.10
N ILE A 34 -11.44 14.23 4.70
CA ILE A 34 -10.05 14.31 4.23
C ILE A 34 -9.36 12.94 4.31
N ALA A 35 -9.62 12.13 5.34
CA ALA A 35 -9.09 10.77 5.45
C ALA A 35 -9.56 9.87 4.29
N ILE A 36 -10.84 9.94 3.94
CA ILE A 36 -11.40 9.19 2.80
C ILE A 36 -10.75 9.62 1.49
N ARG A 37 -10.66 10.94 1.24
CA ARG A 37 -10.01 11.48 0.05
C ARG A 37 -8.54 11.07 -0.04
N ASN A 38 -7.79 11.19 1.06
CA ASN A 38 -6.39 10.78 1.12
C ASN A 38 -6.21 9.28 0.88
N LYS A 39 -7.12 8.43 1.40
CA LYS A 39 -7.10 6.99 1.12
C LYS A 39 -7.25 6.73 -0.39
N PHE A 40 -8.21 7.37 -1.04
CA PHE A 40 -8.39 7.25 -2.48
C PHE A 40 -7.13 7.70 -3.25
N THR A 41 -6.62 8.90 -2.97
CA THR A 41 -5.41 9.43 -3.61
C THR A 41 -4.21 8.51 -3.43
N ARG A 42 -4.05 7.94 -2.23
CA ARG A 42 -2.99 6.97 -1.94
C ARG A 42 -3.10 5.73 -2.83
N ILE A 43 -4.29 5.12 -2.93
CA ILE A 43 -4.51 3.93 -3.77
C ILE A 43 -4.13 4.21 -5.23
N ILE A 44 -4.54 5.37 -5.76
CA ILE A 44 -4.25 5.75 -7.15
C ILE A 44 -2.76 6.03 -7.36
N ASN A 45 -2.08 6.67 -6.39
CA ASN A 45 -0.64 6.88 -6.45
C ASN A 45 0.15 5.57 -6.31
N ASP A 46 -0.27 4.67 -5.43
CA ASP A 46 0.33 3.34 -5.27
C ASP A 46 0.21 2.54 -6.58
N ALA A 47 -0.95 2.62 -7.26
CA ALA A 47 -1.13 2.04 -8.60
C ALA A 47 -0.21 2.69 -9.65
N LYS A 48 -0.08 4.01 -9.63
CA LYS A 48 0.82 4.75 -10.53
C LYS A 48 2.28 4.33 -10.32
N ASP A 49 2.71 4.20 -9.07
CA ASP A 49 4.03 3.72 -8.71
C ASP A 49 4.26 2.28 -9.18
N PHE A 50 3.28 1.40 -8.99
CA PHE A 50 3.36 0.00 -9.43
C PHE A 50 3.51 -0.13 -10.95
N ILE A 51 2.87 0.76 -11.72
CA ILE A 51 2.99 0.82 -13.19
C ILE A 51 4.41 1.18 -13.64
N VAL A 52 5.06 2.11 -12.94
CA VAL A 52 6.36 2.69 -13.37
C VAL A 52 7.55 1.98 -12.77
N ASP A 53 7.41 1.39 -11.58
CA ASP A 53 8.50 0.74 -10.84
C ASP A 53 8.55 -0.77 -11.12
N PRO A 54 9.55 -1.24 -11.88
CA PRO A 54 9.70 -2.66 -12.19
C PRO A 54 9.99 -3.52 -10.96
N ALA A 55 10.53 -2.95 -9.88
CA ALA A 55 10.75 -3.66 -8.62
C ALA A 55 9.42 -3.95 -7.90
N LYS A 56 8.47 -3.00 -7.95
CA LYS A 56 7.13 -3.17 -7.36
C LYS A 56 6.26 -4.15 -8.12
N ASN A 57 6.37 -4.19 -9.46
CA ASN A 57 5.60 -5.11 -10.29
C ASN A 57 6.34 -6.42 -10.65
N MET A 58 7.54 -6.62 -10.12
CA MET A 58 8.40 -7.79 -10.35
C MET A 58 8.66 -8.11 -11.82
N ASN A 59 8.62 -7.10 -12.71
CA ASN A 59 8.65 -7.26 -14.18
C ASN A 59 7.52 -8.14 -14.77
N LYS A 60 6.45 -8.39 -13.99
CA LYS A 60 5.33 -9.26 -14.40
C LYS A 60 4.17 -8.50 -15.05
N LEU A 61 4.22 -7.16 -15.04
CA LEU A 61 3.19 -6.34 -15.65
C LEU A 61 3.34 -6.33 -17.18
N ASN A 62 2.42 -7.00 -17.88
CA ASN A 62 2.42 -7.01 -19.35
C ASN A 62 1.98 -5.65 -19.92
N LYS A 63 2.23 -5.44 -21.22
CA LYS A 63 1.96 -4.15 -21.90
C LYS A 63 0.47 -3.78 -21.91
N ASP A 64 -0.42 -4.76 -22.02
CA ASP A 64 -1.86 -4.50 -22.11
C ASP A 64 -2.45 -4.13 -20.75
N ASP A 65 -2.03 -4.82 -19.69
CA ASP A 65 -2.41 -4.54 -18.32
C ASP A 65 -1.82 -3.21 -17.84
N LYS A 66 -0.58 -2.90 -18.23
CA LYS A 66 0.01 -1.57 -18.01
C LYS A 66 -0.88 -0.47 -18.60
N LYS A 67 -1.30 -0.60 -19.87
CA LYS A 67 -2.18 0.38 -20.53
C LYS A 67 -3.55 0.49 -19.85
N LYS A 68 -4.14 -0.63 -19.42
CA LYS A 68 -5.42 -0.63 -18.69
C LYS A 68 -5.30 0.14 -17.37
N MET A 69 -4.25 -0.14 -16.60
CA MET A 69 -4.00 0.54 -15.33
C MET A 69 -3.69 2.03 -15.52
N GLU A 70 -2.88 2.40 -16.51
CA GLU A 70 -2.57 3.81 -16.84
C GLU A 70 -3.83 4.60 -17.19
N LYS A 71 -4.69 4.00 -18.02
CA LYS A 71 -5.98 4.60 -18.37
C LYS A 71 -6.86 4.76 -17.13
N TYR A 72 -6.99 3.70 -16.32
CA TYR A 72 -7.78 3.74 -15.10
C TYR A 72 -7.30 4.82 -14.12
N VAL A 73 -5.99 4.89 -13.86
CA VAL A 73 -5.38 5.91 -12.99
C VAL A 73 -5.68 7.32 -13.50
N THR A 74 -5.57 7.54 -14.82
CA THR A 74 -5.86 8.84 -15.43
C THR A 74 -7.34 9.22 -15.27
N ASP A 75 -8.24 8.30 -15.59
CA ASP A 75 -9.68 8.50 -15.46
C ASP A 75 -10.09 8.71 -13.99
N ALA A 76 -9.47 7.98 -13.06
CA ALA A 76 -9.71 8.08 -11.62
C ALA A 76 -9.24 9.41 -11.03
N LEU A 77 -8.09 9.94 -11.46
CA LEU A 77 -7.61 11.27 -11.05
C LEU A 77 -8.55 12.36 -11.54
N LYS A 78 -8.93 12.32 -12.82
CA LYS A 78 -9.90 13.27 -13.40
C LYS A 78 -11.24 13.22 -12.66
N TRP A 79 -11.75 12.01 -12.42
CA TRP A 79 -12.98 11.83 -11.66
C TRP A 79 -12.88 12.44 -10.26
N SER A 80 -11.75 12.28 -9.56
CA SER A 80 -11.53 12.88 -8.25
C SER A 80 -11.61 14.41 -8.27
N GLU A 81 -11.03 15.04 -9.29
CA GLU A 81 -11.03 16.50 -9.43
C GLU A 81 -12.45 17.04 -9.63
N GLU A 82 -13.27 16.34 -10.42
CA GLU A 82 -14.65 16.71 -10.76
C GLU A 82 -15.64 16.46 -9.62
N ASN A 83 -15.39 15.46 -8.76
CA ASN A 83 -16.38 14.97 -7.78
C ASN A 83 -16.09 15.40 -6.32
N GLN A 84 -14.90 15.94 -6.02
CA GLN A 84 -14.50 16.29 -4.64
C GLN A 84 -15.35 17.39 -3.96
N ASN A 85 -16.06 18.21 -4.74
CA ASN A 85 -16.87 19.32 -4.22
C ASN A 85 -18.38 19.02 -4.23
N MET A 86 -18.79 17.80 -4.58
CA MET A 86 -20.20 17.41 -4.57
C MET A 86 -20.72 17.23 -3.13
N SER A 87 -22.02 17.48 -2.92
CA SER A 87 -22.64 17.32 -1.59
C SER A 87 -22.58 15.88 -1.06
N ASN A 88 -22.54 14.89 -1.94
CA ASN A 88 -22.40 13.47 -1.63
C ASN A 88 -20.97 12.94 -1.84
N ALA A 89 -19.95 13.81 -1.90
CA ALA A 89 -18.57 13.41 -2.20
C ALA A 89 -18.04 12.31 -1.27
N ARG A 90 -18.40 12.33 0.01
CA ARG A 90 -18.00 11.30 0.99
C ARG A 90 -18.42 9.89 0.57
N GLU A 91 -19.67 9.73 0.15
CA GLU A 91 -20.21 8.45 -0.30
C GLU A 91 -19.63 8.05 -1.65
N LEU A 92 -19.54 9.00 -2.59
CA LEU A 92 -18.95 8.77 -3.91
C LEU A 92 -17.51 8.24 -3.81
N PHE A 93 -16.66 8.88 -3.00
CA PHE A 93 -15.27 8.43 -2.81
C PHE A 93 -15.19 7.10 -2.09
N THR A 94 -16.07 6.84 -1.11
CA THR A 94 -16.12 5.54 -0.43
C THR A 94 -16.42 4.41 -1.40
N ASN A 95 -17.37 4.61 -2.31
CA ASN A 95 -17.71 3.64 -3.35
C ASN A 95 -16.58 3.52 -4.39
N LYS A 96 -15.97 4.64 -4.78
CA LYS A 96 -14.87 4.65 -5.74
C LYS A 96 -13.61 3.95 -5.21
N ILE A 97 -13.35 4.04 -3.90
CA ILE A 97 -12.26 3.29 -3.25
C ILE A 97 -12.46 1.79 -3.44
N LYS A 98 -13.66 1.27 -3.18
CA LYS A 98 -13.96 -0.16 -3.37
C LYS A 98 -13.78 -0.57 -4.82
N GLU A 99 -14.31 0.22 -5.75
CA GLU A 99 -14.14 -0.02 -7.19
C GLU A 99 -12.65 -0.05 -7.61
N ALA A 100 -11.84 0.86 -7.06
CA ALA A 100 -10.40 0.90 -7.32
C ALA A 100 -9.67 -0.30 -6.72
N GLU A 101 -9.99 -0.68 -5.48
CA GLU A 101 -9.44 -1.87 -4.82
C GLU A 101 -9.77 -3.13 -5.64
N ASP A 102 -11.03 -3.30 -6.06
CA ASP A 102 -11.49 -4.43 -6.87
C ASP A 102 -10.85 -4.48 -8.26
N PHE A 103 -10.72 -3.32 -8.93
CA PHE A 103 -10.06 -3.22 -10.23
C PHE A 103 -8.57 -3.55 -10.14
N LEU A 104 -7.88 -3.06 -9.10
CA LEU A 104 -6.44 -3.19 -8.95
C LEU A 104 -6.01 -4.57 -8.39
N ALA A 105 -6.85 -5.22 -7.60
CA ALA A 105 -6.60 -6.53 -6.99
C ALA A 105 -6.01 -7.59 -7.94
N PRO A 106 -6.56 -7.87 -9.14
CA PRO A 106 -5.99 -8.87 -10.04
C PRO A 106 -4.57 -8.54 -10.51
N PHE A 107 -4.22 -7.26 -10.67
CA PHE A 107 -2.89 -6.85 -11.11
C PHE A 107 -1.85 -7.05 -10.01
N TYR A 108 -2.22 -6.78 -8.75
CA TYR A 108 -1.35 -7.02 -7.61
C TYR A 108 -1.15 -8.51 -7.32
N ALA A 109 -2.23 -9.31 -7.40
CA ALA A 109 -2.15 -10.76 -7.21
C ALA A 109 -1.22 -11.44 -8.23
N ASN A 110 -1.23 -10.98 -9.48
CA ASN A 110 -0.35 -11.49 -10.53
C ASN A 110 1.14 -11.16 -10.29
N ALA A 111 1.44 -10.09 -9.56
CA ALA A 111 2.82 -9.75 -9.20
C ALA A 111 3.32 -10.54 -7.99
N THR A 112 2.47 -10.84 -6.99
CA THR A 112 2.88 -11.48 -5.73
C THR A 112 2.81 -13.01 -5.73
N SER A 113 2.20 -13.64 -6.75
CA SER A 113 1.86 -15.07 -6.75
C SER A 113 3.03 -16.08 -6.86
N GLU A 114 4.30 -15.67 -6.77
CA GLU A 114 5.44 -16.63 -6.82
C GLU A 114 6.62 -16.32 -5.87
N THR A 115 6.44 -15.54 -4.79
CA THR A 115 7.56 -15.23 -3.88
C THR A 115 7.83 -16.28 -2.80
N ASP A 116 7.13 -17.42 -2.77
CA ASP A 116 7.24 -18.39 -1.65
C ASP A 116 7.85 -19.77 -1.97
N LEU A 117 8.54 -19.99 -3.10
CA LEU A 117 9.11 -21.34 -3.38
C LEU A 117 10.61 -21.46 -3.70
N ASN A 118 11.39 -20.38 -3.84
CA ASN A 118 12.77 -20.54 -4.34
C ASN A 118 13.91 -20.20 -3.36
N ASN A 119 13.67 -20.16 -2.04
CA ASN A 119 14.75 -19.90 -1.07
C ASN A 119 15.05 -21.03 -0.08
N THR A 120 14.90 -22.29 -0.50
CA THR A 120 15.41 -23.44 0.26
C THR A 120 16.03 -24.49 -0.63
N ASN A 121 17.05 -24.12 -1.41
CA ASN A 121 18.01 -25.10 -1.94
C ASN A 121 19.27 -24.39 -2.40
N ILE A 122 20.24 -24.22 -1.50
CA ILE A 122 21.68 -24.44 -1.70
C ILE A 122 22.32 -24.43 -0.30
N SER A 123 22.56 -25.62 0.23
CA SER A 123 23.85 -26.01 0.85
C SER A 123 23.76 -27.47 1.27
N ASN A 124 23.90 -28.33 0.27
CA ASN A 124 24.14 -29.75 0.46
C ASN A 124 25.61 -29.96 0.87
N ALA A 125 25.81 -30.77 1.90
CA ALA A 125 26.96 -31.66 2.15
C ALA A 125 28.40 -31.13 1.94
N SER A 126 29.16 -31.09 3.04
CA SER A 126 30.40 -31.89 3.19
C SER A 126 30.99 -31.73 4.59
N ARG A 127 30.91 -32.79 5.39
CA ARG A 127 31.68 -32.98 6.62
C ARG A 127 32.73 -34.04 6.35
N PRO A 128 34.02 -33.74 6.53
CA PRO A 128 34.97 -34.77 6.94
C PRO A 128 35.74 -34.37 8.21
N GLN A 129 35.55 -35.20 9.24
CA GLN A 129 36.51 -35.72 10.23
C GLN A 129 37.75 -34.88 10.61
N LEU A 130 37.81 -34.42 11.87
CA LEU A 130 39.03 -34.37 12.69
C LEU A 130 38.70 -35.21 13.95
N GLY A 131 39.34 -36.34 14.26
CA GLY A 131 40.78 -36.51 14.48
C GLY A 131 41.04 -36.49 15.99
N THR A 132 40.76 -37.59 16.69
CA THR A 132 41.16 -37.76 18.11
C THR A 132 42.61 -38.24 18.18
N PRO A 133 43.49 -37.58 18.95
CA PRO A 133 44.74 -38.20 19.38
C PRO A 133 44.54 -38.86 20.74
N LYS A 134 44.80 -40.17 20.77
CA LYS A 134 45.10 -40.95 21.97
C LYS A 134 46.31 -40.31 22.67
N SER A 135 46.18 -39.95 23.94
CA SER A 135 47.34 -39.75 24.82
C SER A 135 47.43 -40.94 25.76
N GLY A 136 48.50 -41.71 25.63
CA GLY A 136 48.85 -42.83 26.50
C GLY A 136 50.37 -42.96 26.60
N ARG A 137 50.84 -42.97 27.86
CA ARG A 137 52.19 -43.29 28.39
C ARG A 137 53.29 -42.26 28.09
N LYS A 138 54.11 -41.85 29.05
CA LYS A 138 54.73 -42.60 30.15
C LYS A 138 54.78 -41.82 31.46
#